data_AF-A0A9E6Q4R4-F1
#
_entry.id   AF-A0A9E6Q4R4-F1
#
_cell.length_a   1.000
_cell.length_b   1.000
_cell.length_c   1.000
_cell.angle_alpha   90.00
_cell.angle_beta   90.00
_cell.angle_gamma   90.00
#
_symmetry.space_group_name_H-M   'P 1'
#
loop_
_entity.id
_entity.type
_entity.pdbx_description
1 polymer ?
#
loop_
_entity_poly.entity_id
_entity_poly.type
_entity_poly.pdbx_seq_one_letter_code
_entity_poly.pdbx_strand_id
1 'polypeptide(L)' 'MNNEGDSTNMSTNGGIGFLGALTILFIALKLTNVIDWSWWWILSPIWIPIVAILGIIAIVAIVALFVKFIINELR' A
#
# COMPACT_ATOMS: atom_id res chain seq x y z
N MET A 1 -50.11 17.95 18.59
CA MET A 1 -48.74 17.41 18.77
C MET A 1 -48.50 16.42 17.65
N ASN A 2 -48.17 16.96 16.49
CA ASN A 2 -47.78 16.28 15.27
C ASN A 2 -46.29 15.91 15.40
N ASN A 3 -46.01 14.61 15.28
CA ASN A 3 -44.66 14.06 15.33
C ASN A 3 -44.14 13.97 13.89
N GLU A 4 -43.50 15.02 13.40
CA GLU A 4 -42.70 14.96 12.19
C GLU A 4 -41.47 14.07 12.43
N GLY A 5 -41.53 12.85 11.88
CA GLY A 5 -40.37 11.95 11.79
C GLY A 5 -39.36 12.52 10.79
N ASP A 6 -38.23 12.99 11.31
CA ASP A 6 -37.09 13.46 10.51
C ASP A 6 -36.54 12.29 9.68
N SER A 7 -36.85 12.30 8.39
CA SER A 7 -36.27 11.36 7.42
C SER A 7 -34.88 11.85 7.07
N THR A 8 -33.92 11.41 7.88
CA THR A 8 -32.48 11.54 7.59
C THR A 8 -32.15 10.70 6.36
N ASN A 9 -32.30 11.33 5.19
CA ASN A 9 -31.86 10.78 3.91
C ASN A 9 -30.33 10.73 3.91
N MET A 10 -29.78 9.64 4.40
CA MET A 10 -28.35 9.36 4.35
C MET A 10 -27.99 8.98 2.90
N SER A 11 -27.74 10.00 2.07
CA SER A 11 -27.18 9.84 0.73
C SER A 11 -25.77 9.27 0.86
N THR A 12 -25.68 7.95 0.93
CA THR A 12 -24.43 7.21 0.82
C THR A 12 -24.01 7.29 -0.64
N ASN A 13 -23.29 8.36 -0.98
CA ASN A 13 -22.62 8.51 -2.26
C ASN A 13 -21.51 7.47 -2.36
N GLY A 14 -21.88 6.23 -2.70
CA GLY A 14 -21.00 5.13 -3.04
C GLY A 14 -20.37 5.35 -4.42
N GLY A 15 -19.64 6.45 -4.58
CA GLY A 15 -18.76 6.63 -5.73
C GLY A 15 -17.58 5.67 -5.59
N ILE A 16 -17.17 5.04 -6.70
CA ILE A 16 -15.88 4.36 -6.77
C ILE A 16 -14.85 5.34 -6.20
N GLY A 17 -14.27 5.00 -5.05
CA GLY A 17 -13.26 5.84 -4.42
C GLY A 17 -12.17 6.12 -5.44
N PHE A 18 -11.54 7.29 -5.38
CA PHE A 18 -10.45 7.67 -6.28
C PHE A 18 -9.44 6.53 -6.50
N LEU A 19 -9.16 5.77 -5.44
CA LEU A 19 -8.35 4.56 -5.49
C LEU A 19 -8.89 3.50 -6.46
N GLY A 20 -10.18 3.16 -6.40
CA GLY A 20 -10.82 2.19 -7.30
C GLY A 20 -10.79 2.62 -8.77
N ALA A 21 -10.98 3.92 -9.05
CA ALA A 21 -10.85 4.45 -10.41
C ALA A 21 -9.40 4.35 -10.90
N LEU A 22 -8.42 4.65 -10.03
CA LEU A 22 -7.00 4.50 -10.34
C LEU A 22 -6.63 3.04 -10.62
N THR A 23 -7.15 2.07 -9.84
CA THR A 23 -6.90 0.64 -10.08
C THR A 23 -7.44 0.19 -11.44
N ILE A 24 -8.68 0.58 -11.76
CA ILE A 24 -9.30 0.24 -13.05
C ILE A 24 -8.52 0.91 -14.20
N LEU A 25 -8.11 2.17 -14.06
CA LEU A 25 -7.29 2.87 -15.06
C LEU A 25 -5.95 2.17 -15.29
N PHE A 26 -5.25 1.77 -14.23
CA PHE A 26 -3.98 1.04 -14.34
C PHE A 26 -4.13 -0.34 -14.99
N ILE A 27 -5.23 -1.05 -14.71
CA ILE A 27 -5.55 -2.32 -15.36
C ILE A 27 -5.85 -2.10 -16.84
N ALA A 28 -6.67 -1.10 -17.17
CA ALA A 28 -7.02 -0.76 -18.55
C ALA A 28 -5.79 -0.40 -19.39
N LEU A 29 -4.88 0.43 -18.86
CA LEU A 29 -3.64 0.83 -19.54
C LEU A 29 -2.69 -0.35 -19.83
N LYS A 30 -2.67 -1.35 -18.95
CA LYS A 30 -1.88 -2.58 -19.14
C LYS A 30 -2.49 -3.48 -20.24
N LEU A 31 -3.82 -3.58 -20.29
CA LEU A 31 -4.50 -4.39 -21.30
C LEU A 31 -4.49 -3.76 -22.69
N THR A 32 -4.46 -2.42 -22.79
CA THR A 32 -4.33 -1.72 -24.08
C THR A 32 -2.91 -1.77 -24.64
N ASN A 33 -1.97 -2.42 -23.95
CA ASN A 33 -0.58 -2.64 -24.38
C ASN A 33 0.12 -1.33 -24.83
N VAL A 34 -0.29 -0.19 -24.25
CA VAL A 34 0.31 1.11 -24.50
C VAL A 34 1.62 1.24 -23.71
N ILE A 35 1.77 0.48 -22.61
CA ILE A 35 2.95 0.48 -21.77
C ILE A 35 3.20 -0.94 -21.22
N ASP A 36 4.36 -1.54 -21.50
CA ASP A 36 4.89 -2.81 -20.93
C ASP A 36 5.27 -2.69 -19.44
N TRP A 37 4.56 -1.83 -18.70
CA TRP A 37 5.00 -1.47 -17.36
C TRP A 37 4.81 -2.61 -16.38
N SER A 38 5.81 -2.79 -15.52
CA SER A 38 5.75 -3.78 -14.45
C SER A 38 4.63 -3.46 -13.48
N TRP A 39 3.85 -4.48 -13.13
CA TRP A 39 2.78 -4.43 -12.12
C TRP A 39 3.24 -3.91 -10.76
N TRP A 40 4.54 -3.99 -10.49
CA TRP A 40 5.21 -3.37 -9.36
C TRP A 40 4.98 -1.86 -9.24
N TRP A 41 4.88 -1.13 -10.36
CA TRP A 41 4.61 0.31 -10.33
C TRP A 41 3.14 0.64 -10.06
N ILE A 42 2.22 -0.20 -10.55
CA ILE A 42 0.77 -0.09 -10.29
C ILE A 42 0.48 -0.21 -8.79
N LEU A 43 1.19 -1.08 -8.09
CA LEU A 43 1.09 -1.22 -6.64
C LEU A 43 2.07 -0.31 -5.88
N SER A 44 2.87 0.55 -6.53
CA SER A 44 3.89 1.35 -5.82
C SER A 44 3.38 2.10 -4.58
N PRO A 45 2.13 2.63 -4.53
CA PRO A 45 1.59 3.23 -3.32
C PRO A 45 1.49 2.25 -2.14
N ILE A 46 1.26 0.95 -2.41
CA ILE A 46 1.22 -0.12 -1.40
C ILE A 46 2.62 -0.61 -1.00
N TRP A 47 3.59 -0.60 -1.93
CA TRP A 47 4.92 -1.14 -1.67
C TRP A 47 5.81 -0.19 -0.87
N ILE A 48 5.64 1.13 -1.01
CA ILE A 48 6.45 2.12 -0.27
C ILE A 48 6.52 1.84 1.25
N PRO A 49 5.40 1.65 1.97
CA PRO A 49 5.46 1.35 3.40
C PRO A 49 6.08 -0.03 3.69
N ILE A 50 5.83 -1.03 2.85
CA ILE A 50 6.38 -2.39 3.01
C ILE A 50 7.91 -2.37 2.88
N VAL A 51 8.41 -1.70 1.84
CA VAL A 51 9.86 -1.57 1.58
C VAL A 51 10.54 -0.78 2.68
N ALA A 52 9.91 0.28 3.19
CA ALA A 52 10.45 1.05 4.30
C ALA A 52 10.64 0.17 5.56
N ILE A 53 9.63 -0.61 5.94
CA ILE A 53 9.70 -1.51 7.10
C ILE A 53 10.75 -2.61 6.86
N LEU A 54 10.72 -3.24 5.69
CA LEU A 54 11.65 -4.32 5.35
C LEU A 54 13.10 -3.82 5.32
N GLY A 55 13.34 -2.61 4.84
CA GLY A 55 14.65 -1.95 4.85
C GLY A 55 15.17 -1.73 6.27
N ILE A 56 14.32 -1.25 7.18
CA ILE A 56 14.70 -1.06 8.59
C ILE A 56 15.06 -2.40 9.24
N ILE A 57 14.23 -3.43 9.04
CA ILE A 57 14.49 -4.79 9.57
C ILE A 57 15.81 -5.35 9.02
N ALA A 58 16.07 -5.19 7.72
CA ALA A 58 17.30 -5.65 7.09
C ALA A 58 18.53 -4.96 7.69
N ILE A 59 18.49 -3.64 7.92
CA ILE A 59 19.58 -2.90 8.54
C ILE A 59 19.84 -3.40 9.96
N VAL A 60 18.79 -3.55 10.77
CA VAL A 60 18.90 -4.06 12.15
C VAL A 60 19.49 -5.46 12.17
N ALA A 61 19.03 -6.34 11.28
CA ALA A 61 19.54 -7.70 11.15
C ALA A 61 21.02 -7.72 10.76
N ILE A 62 21.43 -6.89 9.80
CA ILE A 62 22.84 -6.77 9.39
C ILE A 62 23.72 -6.31 10.56
N VAL A 63 23.30 -5.28 11.29
CA VAL A 63 24.03 -4.79 12.46
C VAL A 63 24.13 -5.87 13.54
N ALA A 64 23.02 -6.55 13.85
CA ALA A 64 23.01 -7.63 14.83
C ALA A 64 23.90 -8.80 14.43
N LEU A 65 23.91 -9.18 13.14
CA LEU A 65 24.79 -10.22 12.61
C LEU A 65 26.25 -9.80 12.68
N PHE A 66 26.58 -8.55 12.35
CA PHE A 66 27.95 -8.02 12.47
C PHE A 66 28.44 -8.04 13.92
N VAL A 67 27.61 -7.56 14.86
CA VAL A 67 27.93 -7.59 16.30
C VAL A 67 28.11 -9.03 16.77
N LYS A 68 27.21 -9.92 16.38
CA LYS A 68 27.26 -11.35 16.73
C LYS A 68 28.49 -12.03 16.14
N PHE A 69 28.89 -11.68 14.93
CA PHE A 69 30.07 -12.18 14.25
C PHE A 69 31.35 -11.76 14.98
N ILE A 70 31.47 -10.48 15.34
CA ILE A 70 32.62 -9.96 16.11
C ILE A 70 32.72 -10.67 17.47
N ILE A 71 31.61 -10.81 18.20
CA ILE A 71 31.61 -11.48 19.51
C ILE A 71 32.01 -12.95 19.39
N ASN A 72 31.62 -13.63 18.32
CA ASN A 72 31.98 -15.03 18.09
C ASN A 72 33.48 -15.20 17.80
N GLU A 73 34.09 -14.27 17.09
CA GLU A 73 35.54 -14.31 16.78
C GLU A 73 36.40 -13.97 18.01
N LEU A 74 35.90 -13.13 18.92
CA LEU A 74 36.61 -12.74 20.15
C LEU A 74 36.52 -13.78 21.28
N ARG A 75 35.71 -14.83 21.13
CA ARG A 75 35.56 -15.92 22.11
C ARG A 75 36.31 -17.16 21.65
#